data_AF-A0A2I8VLC9-F1
#
_entry.id   AF-A0A2I8VLC9-F1
#
_cell.length_a   1.000
_cell.length_b   1.000
_cell.length_c   1.000
_cell.angle_alpha   90.00
_cell.angle_beta   90.00
_cell.angle_gamma   90.00
#
_symmetry.space_group_name_H-M   'P 1'
#
loop_
_entity.id
_entity.type
_entity.pdbx_description
1 polymer ?
#
loop_
_entity_poly.entity_id
_entity_poly.type
_entity_poly.pdbx_seq_one_letter_code
_entity_poly.pdbx_strand_id
1 'polypeptide(L)' 'MTRTDATAPSETDVVRIPRHLLEQVDGRLPHSEFETRDEYVAFVLREVLARVEPTDDGETVDESEVRSRLESLGYLDS' A
#
# COMPACT_ATOMS: atom_id res chain seq x y z
N MET A 1 10.90 32.36 -0.11
CA MET A 1 10.60 31.47 1.02
C MET A 1 10.86 30.04 0.57
N THR A 2 12.03 29.48 0.86
CA THR A 2 12.32 28.06 0.61
C THR A 2 11.68 27.27 1.74
N ARG A 3 10.56 26.61 1.46
CA ARG A 3 9.95 25.63 2.37
C ARG A 3 10.73 24.33 2.19
N THR A 4 11.82 24.19 2.94
CA THR A 4 12.41 22.88 3.19
C THR A 4 11.46 22.18 4.14
N ASP A 5 10.55 21.39 3.59
CA ASP A 5 9.85 20.36 4.35
C ASP A 5 10.89 19.26 4.63
N ALA A 6 11.70 19.47 5.66
CA ALA A 6 12.52 18.41 6.23
C ALA A 6 11.54 17.51 6.98
N THR A 7 11.07 16.45 6.32
CA THR A 7 10.36 15.34 6.95
C THR A 7 11.13 14.95 8.22
N ALA A 8 10.53 15.20 9.39
CA ALA A 8 11.12 14.78 10.66
C ALA A 8 11.40 13.27 10.60
N PRO A 9 12.50 12.77 11.18
CA PRO A 9 12.73 11.34 11.24
C PRO A 9 11.57 10.69 11.98
N SER A 10 10.85 9.80 11.30
CA SER A 10 9.83 8.96 11.92
C SER A 10 10.50 8.13 13.02
N GLU A 11 9.87 8.00 14.18
CA GLU A 11 10.32 7.05 15.19
C GLU A 11 10.28 5.62 14.59
N THR A 12 11.37 4.86 14.75
CA THR A 12 11.51 3.50 14.21
C THR A 12 11.82 2.50 15.31
N ASP A 13 11.29 1.29 15.16
CA ASP A 13 11.53 0.15 16.05
C ASP A 13 12.16 -1.02 15.29
N VAL A 14 12.87 -1.89 16.02
CA VAL A 14 13.53 -3.08 15.43
C VAL A 14 12.62 -4.30 15.51
N VAL A 15 12.28 -4.86 14.36
CA VAL A 15 11.54 -6.13 14.25
C VAL A 15 12.46 -7.23 13.75
N ARG A 16 12.48 -8.37 14.44
CA ARG A 16 13.24 -9.55 14.01
C ARG A 16 12.39 -10.37 13.03
N ILE A 17 12.89 -10.55 11.82
CA ILE A 17 12.27 -11.40 10.80
C ILE A 17 13.15 -12.61 10.47
N PRO A 18 12.56 -13.74 10.04
CA PRO A 18 13.32 -14.89 9.55
C PRO A 18 14.29 -14.52 8.41
N ARG A 19 15.50 -15.08 8.45
CA ARG A 19 16.56 -14.77 7.48
C ARG A 19 16.15 -15.00 6.02
N HIS A 20 15.41 -16.07 5.76
CA HIS A 20 14.93 -16.39 4.41
C HIS A 20 13.94 -15.37 3.84
N LEU A 21 13.25 -14.59 4.68
CA LEU A 21 12.40 -13.49 4.23
C LEU A 21 13.25 -12.26 3.89
N LEU A 22 14.27 -11.97 4.71
CA LEU A 22 15.21 -10.89 4.42
C LEU A 22 15.98 -11.15 3.11
N GLU A 23 16.34 -12.39 2.82
CA GLU A 23 16.98 -12.77 1.55
C GLU A 23 16.06 -12.56 0.34
N GLN A 24 14.75 -12.77 0.50
CA GLN A 24 13.77 -12.46 -0.55
C GLN A 24 13.61 -10.95 -0.75
N VAL A 25 13.64 -10.17 0.35
CA VAL A 25 13.69 -8.70 0.28
C VAL A 25 14.93 -8.26 -0.49
N ASP A 26 16.10 -8.78 -0.14
CA ASP A 26 17.36 -8.47 -0.81
C ASP A 26 17.35 -8.85 -2.31
N GLY A 27 16.72 -9.97 -2.66
CA GLY A 27 16.58 -10.38 -4.05
C GLY A 27 15.64 -9.48 -4.86
N ARG A 28 14.63 -8.88 -4.22
CA ARG A 28 13.67 -7.98 -4.89
C ARG A 28 14.09 -6.52 -4.91
N LEU A 29 14.85 -6.06 -3.91
CA LEU A 29 15.21 -4.65 -3.73
C LEU A 29 15.80 -4.01 -5.00
N PRO A 30 16.75 -4.64 -5.73
CA PRO A 30 17.32 -4.07 -6.96
C PRO A 30 16.34 -3.88 -8.12
N HIS A 31 15.16 -4.50 -8.03
CA HIS A 31 14.09 -4.45 -9.01
C HIS A 31 12.91 -3.59 -8.53
N SER A 32 13.11 -2.83 -7.46
CA SER A 32 12.11 -1.96 -6.86
C SER A 32 12.54 -0.49 -6.95
N GLU A 33 11.64 0.41 -6.60
CA GLU A 33 11.91 1.86 -6.53
C GLU A 33 12.63 2.30 -5.25
N PHE A 34 12.88 1.38 -4.31
CA PHE A 34 13.40 1.69 -2.99
C PHE A 34 14.92 1.53 -2.93
N GLU A 35 15.58 2.40 -2.17
CA GLU A 35 17.05 2.41 -2.04
C GLU A 35 17.51 1.57 -0.85
N THR A 36 16.64 1.39 0.15
CA THR A 36 16.96 0.67 1.38
C THR A 36 15.99 -0.46 1.68
N ARG A 37 16.47 -1.45 2.44
CA ARG A 37 15.66 -2.54 2.97
C ARG A 37 14.52 -2.02 3.83
N ASP A 38 14.79 -1.01 4.65
CA ASP A 38 13.84 -0.47 5.61
C ASP A 38 12.66 0.18 4.89
N GLU A 39 12.92 0.95 3.83
CA GLU A 39 11.88 1.53 2.97
C GLU A 39 11.02 0.46 2.29
N TYR A 40 11.66 -0.54 1.68
CA TYR A 40 10.96 -1.63 1.01
C TYR A 40 10.07 -2.41 1.98
N VAL A 41 10.61 -2.79 3.14
CA VAL A 41 9.89 -3.54 4.16
C VAL A 41 8.74 -2.71 4.74
N ALA A 42 8.96 -1.42 5.01
CA ALA A 42 7.91 -0.53 5.49
C ALA A 42 6.76 -0.40 4.49
N PHE A 43 7.06 -0.27 3.19
CA PHE A 43 6.04 -0.24 2.14
C PHE A 43 5.24 -1.54 2.09
N VAL A 44 5.91 -2.70 2.06
CA VAL A 44 5.25 -4.00 2.01
C VAL A 44 4.37 -4.23 3.23
N LEU A 45 4.84 -3.88 4.43
CA LEU A 45 4.05 -4.00 5.66
C LEU A 45 2.81 -3.09 5.63
N ARG A 46 2.96 -1.84 5.18
CA ARG A 46 1.82 -0.92 5.03
C ARG A 46 0.77 -1.46 4.07
N GLU A 47 1.21 -1.97 2.92
CA GLU A 47 0.35 -2.58 1.92
C GLU A 47 -0.40 -3.81 2.46
N VAL A 48 0.28 -4.67 3.21
CA VAL A 48 -0.35 -5.84 3.82
C VAL A 48 -1.35 -5.43 4.90
N LEU A 49 -1.00 -4.47 5.76
CA LEU A 49 -1.89 -3.96 6.81
C LEU A 49 -3.14 -3.30 6.21
N ALA A 50 -2.99 -2.47 5.18
CA ALA A 50 -4.12 -1.84 4.49
C ALA A 50 -5.12 -2.83 3.87
N ARG A 51 -4.68 -4.08 3.56
CA ARG A 51 -5.56 -5.15 3.07
C ARG A 51 -6.27 -5.92 4.19
N VAL A 52 -5.71 -5.89 5.39
CA VAL A 52 -6.19 -6.66 6.56
C VAL A 52 -7.03 -5.80 7.49
N GLU A 53 -6.76 -4.49 7.54
CA GLU A 53 -7.64 -3.54 8.19
C GLU A 53 -8.98 -3.55 7.45
N PRO A 54 -10.09 -3.95 8.11
CA PRO A 54 -11.40 -3.66 7.56
C PRO A 54 -11.44 -2.14 7.48
N THR A 55 -11.47 -1.61 6.26
CA THR A 55 -11.61 -0.18 6.05
C THR A 55 -12.83 0.25 6.87
N ASP A 56 -12.63 1.00 7.96
CA ASP A 56 -13.75 1.66 8.65
C ASP A 56 -14.32 2.75 7.70
N ASP A 57 -13.53 3.17 6.70
CA ASP A 57 -13.92 3.86 5.47
C ASP A 57 -14.32 2.91 4.33
N GLY A 58 -14.81 1.72 4.67
CA GLY A 58 -15.52 0.86 3.74
C GLY A 58 -16.86 1.52 3.45
N GLU A 59 -16.86 2.53 2.58
CA GLU A 59 -18.03 2.82 1.78
C GLU A 59 -18.34 1.50 1.07
N THR A 60 -19.26 0.73 1.67
CA THR A 60 -19.90 -0.41 1.05
C THR A 60 -20.41 0.10 -0.27
N VAL A 61 -19.64 -0.13 -1.33
CA VAL A 61 -19.97 0.36 -2.65
C VAL A 61 -21.26 -0.36 -2.99
N ASP A 62 -22.36 0.38 -2.95
CA ASP A 62 -23.68 -0.18 -3.17
C ASP A 62 -23.70 -0.73 -4.59
N GLU A 63 -23.94 -2.05 -4.72
CA GLU A 63 -23.92 -2.73 -6.01
C GLU A 63 -24.90 -2.09 -7.02
N SER A 64 -25.95 -1.41 -6.52
CA SER A 64 -26.88 -0.65 -7.37
C SER A 64 -26.27 0.62 -7.96
N GLU A 65 -25.39 1.32 -7.24
CA GLU A 65 -24.67 2.49 -7.75
C GLU A 65 -23.65 2.09 -8.81
N VAL A 66 -22.92 0.99 -8.58
CA VAL A 66 -22.00 0.43 -9.58
C VAL A 66 -22.76 0.04 -10.84
N ARG A 67 -23.89 -0.66 -10.69
CA ARG A 67 -24.73 -1.07 -11.82
C ARG A 67 -25.26 0.12 -12.61
N SER A 68 -25.77 1.15 -11.94
CA SER A 68 -26.28 2.37 -12.60
C SER A 68 -25.18 3.09 -13.38
N ARG A 69 -23.96 3.14 -12.83
CA ARG A 69 -22.78 3.68 -13.52
C ARG A 69 -22.43 2.87 -14.77
N LEU A 70 -22.46 1.54 -14.67
CA LEU A 70 -22.13 0.63 -15.78
C LEU A 70 -23.18 0.66 -16.89
N GLU A 71 -24.47 0.73 -16.55
CA GLU A 71 -25.57 0.93 -17.52
C GLU A 71 -25.42 2.29 -18.23
N SER A 72 -25.12 3.36 -17.49
CA SER A 72 -24.91 4.70 -18.07
C SER A 72 -23.71 4.76 -19.03
N LEU A 73 -22.71 3.92 -18.83
CA LEU A 73 -21.52 3.80 -19.67
C LEU A 73 -21.70 2.80 -20.83
N GLY A 74 -22.85 2.10 -20.89
CA GLY A 74 -23.17 1.14 -21.95
C GLY A 74 -22.46 -0.20 -21.83
N TYR A 75 -21.94 -0.54 -20.64
CA TYR A 75 -21.31 -1.84 -20.38
C TYR A 75 -22.32 -2.94 -20.02
N LEU A 76 -23.54 -2.55 -19.68
CA LEU A 76 -24.66 -3.45 -19.44
C LEU A 76 -25.74 -3.09 -20.46
N ASP A 77 -26.02 -4.02 -21.38
CA ASP A 77 -27.26 -3.99 -22.16
C ASP A 77 -28.38 -4.41 -21.21
N SER A 78 -29.31 -3.48 -20.95
CA SER A 78 -30.52 -3.69 -20.16
C SER A 78 -31.61 -4.42 -20.95
#